data_AF-A0A2Z3H3V7-F1
#
_entry.id   AF-A0A2Z3H3V7-F1
#
_cell.length_a   1.000
_cell.length_b   1.000
_cell.length_c   1.000
_cell.angle_alpha   90.00
_cell.angle_beta   90.00
_cell.angle_gamma   90.00
#
_symmetry.space_group_name_H-M   'P 1'
#
loop_
_entity.id
_entity.type
_entity.pdbx_description
1 polymer ?
#
loop_
_entity_poly.entity_id
_entity_poly.type
_entity_poly.pdbx_seq_one_letter_code
_entity_poly.pdbx_strand_id
1 'polypeptide(L)'
;MPTFIDESGDTGRNPDPANCHFRLAAVWIPSHDVAESFRECVRRARVRLGLRRDYEFKFSKTWSHPEYRAAFFGAAMEHEFRFAVSSLDKRCEQWRTAGKGEFHWASAVYLASSLRTTYVSAQAALATTGSRSPLKDLVVVDDNKDADFLDAVKVAFRGLGSACEPKQFLIGKVRFRGSEPDELVQLVDMVCGAYGAHEDGDSTWYQMIATRDVGTAPPRQGC
;
A
#
# COMPACT_ATOMS: atom_id res chain seq x y z
N MET A 1 -5.73 2.11 -14.00
CA MET A 1 -5.75 1.24 -12.81
C MET A 1 -5.28 2.14 -11.64
N PRO A 2 -5.64 1.86 -10.39
CA PRO A 2 -5.14 2.70 -9.29
C PRO A 2 -4.20 1.97 -8.33
N THR A 3 -3.18 2.69 -7.87
CA THR A 3 -2.40 2.32 -6.69
C THR A 3 -2.71 3.28 -5.56
N PHE A 4 -2.86 2.76 -4.36
CA PHE A 4 -3.08 3.52 -3.13
C PHE A 4 -1.90 3.31 -2.20
N ILE A 5 -1.47 4.38 -1.53
CA ILE A 5 -0.32 4.39 -0.63
C ILE A 5 -0.72 5.03 0.68
N ASP A 6 -0.32 4.42 1.78
CA ASP A 6 -0.53 4.91 3.14
C ASP A 6 0.69 4.59 4.01
N GLU A 7 0.95 5.45 4.98
CA GLU A 7 2.08 5.34 5.90
C GLU A 7 1.62 4.97 7.31
N SER A 8 2.48 4.27 8.05
CA SER A 8 2.28 3.99 9.47
C SER A 8 3.57 4.19 10.23
N GLY A 9 3.46 4.80 11.42
CA GLY A 9 4.60 5.15 12.26
C GLY A 9 5.05 6.59 12.06
N ASP A 10 6.14 6.97 12.73
CA ASP A 10 6.73 8.30 12.59
C ASP A 10 8.17 8.21 12.05
N THR A 11 8.57 9.26 11.33
CA THR A 11 9.96 9.48 10.91
C THR A 11 10.78 10.20 11.99
N GLY A 12 10.30 10.24 13.23
CA GLY A 12 10.95 10.91 14.35
C GLY A 12 12.20 10.18 14.80
N ARG A 13 13.21 10.94 15.25
CA ARG A 13 14.52 10.42 15.67
C ARG A 13 14.54 9.74 17.03
N ASN A 14 13.48 9.89 17.83
CA ASN A 14 13.36 9.24 19.12
C ASN A 14 12.48 7.99 18.94
N PRO A 15 13.07 6.79 18.77
CA PRO A 15 12.29 5.57 18.70
C PRO A 15 11.63 5.35 20.05
N ASP A 16 10.32 5.55 20.11
CA ASP A 16 9.49 4.90 21.13
C ASP A 16 9.63 3.39 20.93
N PRO A 17 9.86 2.57 21.98
CA PRO A 17 9.80 1.12 21.86
C PRO A 17 8.54 0.61 21.14
N ALA A 18 7.41 1.31 21.29
CA ALA A 18 6.15 1.02 20.61
C ALA A 18 6.09 1.52 19.14
N ASN A 19 7.03 2.37 18.71
CA ASN A 19 7.09 2.95 17.36
C ASN A 19 8.54 2.93 16.81
N CYS A 20 9.15 1.75 16.80
CA CYS A 20 10.51 1.56 16.28
C CYS A 20 10.58 1.39 14.75
N HIS A 21 9.45 1.26 14.06
CA HIS A 21 9.40 1.06 12.61
C HIS A 21 8.73 2.25 11.92
N PHE A 22 9.28 2.68 10.78
CA PHE A 22 8.56 3.46 9.80
C PHE A 22 8.09 2.52 8.69
N ARG A 23 6.78 2.50 8.41
CA ARG A 23 6.17 1.61 7.44
C ARG A 23 5.46 2.39 6.35
N LEU A 24 5.58 1.89 5.13
CA LEU A 24 4.86 2.43 3.98
C LEU A 24 4.28 1.26 3.20
N ALA A 25 2.98 1.28 2.96
CA ALA A 25 2.30 0.25 2.19
C ALA A 25 1.78 0.81 0.87
N ALA A 26 1.78 -0.02 -0.17
CA ALA A 26 1.13 0.26 -1.44
C ALA A 26 0.23 -0.90 -1.86
N VAL A 27 -0.99 -0.60 -2.28
CA VAL A 27 -1.94 -1.57 -2.85
C VAL A 27 -2.25 -1.17 -4.29
N TRP A 28 -1.98 -2.08 -5.23
CA TRP A 28 -2.33 -1.97 -6.63
C TRP A 28 -3.59 -2.77 -6.94
N ILE A 29 -4.54 -2.14 -7.66
CA ILE A 29 -5.79 -2.75 -8.10
C ILE A 29 -5.81 -2.82 -9.63
N PRO A 30 -6.11 -3.98 -10.25
CA PRO A 30 -5.95 -4.18 -11.69
C PRO A 30 -6.91 -3.40 -12.57
N SER A 31 -8.05 -2.92 -12.07
CA SER A 31 -8.99 -2.15 -12.88
C SER A 31 -9.89 -1.24 -12.04
N HIS A 32 -10.54 -0.31 -12.71
CA HIS A 32 -11.57 0.53 -12.08
C HIS A 32 -12.77 -0.31 -11.62
N ASP A 33 -13.17 -1.32 -12.40
CA ASP A 33 -14.32 -2.17 -12.06
C ASP A 33 -14.04 -3.01 -10.81
N VAL A 34 -12.82 -3.53 -10.66
CA VAL A 34 -12.39 -4.23 -9.45
C VAL A 34 -12.38 -3.28 -8.25
N ALA A 35 -11.90 -2.05 -8.44
CA ALA A 35 -11.92 -1.01 -7.40
C ALA A 35 -13.35 -0.69 -6.94
N GLU A 36 -14.30 -0.47 -7.85
CA GLU A 36 -15.71 -0.21 -7.51
C GLU A 36 -16.39 -1.43 -6.87
N SER A 37 -16.13 -2.63 -7.39
CA SER A 37 -16.67 -3.86 -6.80
C SER A 37 -16.17 -4.07 -5.37
N PHE A 38 -14.90 -3.81 -5.09
CA PHE A 38 -14.34 -3.89 -3.76
C PHE A 38 -15.01 -2.88 -2.80
N ARG A 39 -15.17 -1.62 -3.22
CA ARG A 39 -15.88 -0.61 -2.43
C ARG A 39 -17.28 -1.08 -2.05
N GLU A 40 -18.00 -1.67 -2.99
CA GLU A 40 -19.34 -2.21 -2.72
C GLU A 40 -19.32 -3.42 -1.77
N CYS A 41 -18.34 -4.32 -1.89
CA CYS A 41 -18.17 -5.42 -0.94
C CYS A 41 -17.91 -4.93 0.49
N VAL A 42 -17.07 -3.92 0.67
CA VAL A 42 -16.81 -3.32 1.99
C VAL A 42 -18.05 -2.62 2.53
N ARG A 43 -18.82 -1.90 1.70
CA ARG A 43 -20.11 -1.30 2.13
C ARG A 43 -21.11 -2.36 2.59
N ARG A 44 -21.21 -3.48 1.86
CA ARG A 44 -22.04 -4.62 2.27
C ARG A 44 -21.53 -5.25 3.57
N ALA A 45 -20.21 -5.33 3.77
CA ALA A 45 -19.63 -5.80 5.02
C ALA A 45 -20.04 -4.90 6.21
N ARG A 46 -20.03 -3.56 6.05
CA ARG A 46 -20.54 -2.63 7.08
C ARG A 46 -21.98 -2.94 7.47
N VAL A 47 -22.85 -3.12 6.47
CA VAL A 47 -24.27 -3.43 6.70
C VAL A 47 -24.43 -4.76 7.44
N ARG A 48 -23.72 -5.81 7.03
CA ARG A 48 -23.78 -7.13 7.69
C ARG A 48 -23.34 -7.09 9.15
N LEU A 49 -22.38 -6.23 9.47
CA LEU A 49 -21.85 -6.05 10.83
C LEU A 49 -22.67 -5.06 11.67
N GLY A 50 -23.75 -4.49 11.13
CA GLY A 50 -24.56 -3.48 11.83
C GLY A 50 -23.83 -2.15 12.06
N LEU A 51 -22.78 -1.87 11.27
CA LEU A 51 -21.96 -0.66 11.39
C LEU A 51 -22.60 0.52 10.66
N ARG A 52 -22.26 1.73 11.11
CA ARG A 52 -22.65 2.96 10.40
C ARG A 52 -22.10 2.96 8.97
N ARG A 53 -22.80 3.63 8.06
CA ARG A 53 -22.40 3.74 6.65
C ARG A 53 -21.01 4.37 6.46
N ASP A 54 -20.68 5.33 7.32
CA ASP A 54 -19.43 6.07 7.36
C ASP A 54 -18.38 5.42 8.29
N TYR A 55 -18.64 4.21 8.80
CA TYR A 55 -17.67 3.50 9.62
C TYR A 55 -16.38 3.24 8.83
N GLU A 56 -15.27 3.70 9.39
CA GLU A 56 -13.94 3.55 8.84
C GLU A 56 -13.27 2.31 9.44
N PHE A 57 -12.93 1.34 8.61
CA PHE A 57 -12.07 0.25 9.04
C PHE A 57 -10.64 0.77 9.15
N LYS A 58 -10.12 0.75 10.38
CA LYS A 58 -8.72 1.02 10.67
C LYS A 58 -8.13 -0.15 11.43
N PHE A 59 -6.95 -0.61 11.05
CA PHE A 59 -6.31 -1.75 11.70
C PHE A 59 -6.11 -1.46 13.19
N SER A 60 -5.57 -0.28 13.52
CA SER A 60 -5.33 0.16 14.89
C SER A 60 -6.60 0.35 15.74
N LYS A 61 -7.80 0.46 15.12
CA LYS A 61 -9.08 0.67 15.82
C LYS A 61 -9.96 -0.58 15.90
N THR A 62 -9.56 -1.66 15.24
CA THR A 62 -10.35 -2.91 15.14
C THR A 62 -9.81 -4.04 16.02
N TRP A 63 -8.85 -3.76 16.91
CA TRP A 63 -8.22 -4.78 17.77
C TRP A 63 -9.22 -5.47 18.72
N SER A 64 -10.21 -4.74 19.22
CA SER A 64 -11.27 -5.29 20.08
C SER A 64 -12.39 -6.00 19.30
N HIS A 65 -12.32 -5.98 17.96
CA HIS A 65 -13.33 -6.52 17.05
C HIS A 65 -12.68 -7.32 15.92
N PRO A 66 -12.05 -8.47 16.23
CA PRO A 66 -11.42 -9.32 15.20
C PRO A 66 -12.40 -9.74 14.10
N GLU A 67 -13.70 -9.86 14.40
CA GLU A 67 -14.75 -10.10 13.42
C GLU A 67 -14.85 -9.00 12.35
N TYR A 68 -14.52 -7.74 12.69
CA TYR A 68 -14.50 -6.65 11.72
C TYR A 68 -13.32 -6.78 10.76
N ARG A 69 -12.13 -7.15 11.27
CA ARG A 69 -10.96 -7.43 10.43
C ARG A 69 -11.21 -8.63 9.52
N ALA A 70 -11.76 -9.72 10.07
CA ALA A 70 -12.09 -10.90 9.30
C ALA A 70 -13.09 -10.61 8.18
N ALA A 71 -14.15 -9.84 8.46
CA ALA A 71 -15.12 -9.44 7.45
C ALA A 71 -14.50 -8.53 6.38
N PHE A 72 -13.63 -7.60 6.76
CA PHE A 72 -12.94 -6.71 5.83
C PHE A 72 -11.96 -7.45 4.93
N PHE A 73 -11.06 -8.26 5.50
CA PHE A 73 -10.13 -9.08 4.71
C PHE A 73 -10.84 -10.14 3.88
N GLY A 74 -11.94 -10.71 4.40
CA GLY A 74 -12.82 -11.58 3.62
C GLY A 74 -13.32 -10.89 2.36
N ALA A 75 -13.87 -9.67 2.50
CA ALA A 75 -14.29 -8.85 1.36
C ALA A 75 -13.13 -8.49 0.42
N ALA A 76 -11.94 -8.16 0.95
CA ALA A 76 -10.76 -7.85 0.13
C ALA A 76 -10.31 -9.04 -0.71
N MET A 77 -10.33 -10.25 -0.12
CA MET A 77 -9.85 -11.46 -0.78
C MET A 77 -10.76 -11.98 -1.90
N GLU A 78 -12.01 -11.50 -1.98
CA GLU A 78 -12.91 -11.73 -3.12
C GLU A 78 -12.45 -11.00 -4.40
N HIS A 79 -11.53 -10.05 -4.29
CA HIS A 79 -11.06 -9.22 -5.40
C HIS A 79 -9.58 -9.42 -5.67
N GLU A 80 -9.16 -9.22 -6.91
CA GLU A 80 -7.74 -9.20 -7.25
C GLU A 80 -7.10 -7.88 -6.79
N PHE A 81 -5.98 -7.99 -6.09
CA PHE A 81 -5.10 -6.88 -5.74
C PHE A 81 -3.69 -7.43 -5.49
N ARG A 82 -2.70 -6.56 -5.61
CA ARG A 82 -1.31 -6.83 -5.19
C ARG A 82 -0.88 -5.75 -4.22
N PHE A 83 0.01 -6.09 -3.29
CA PHE A 83 0.56 -5.09 -2.38
C PHE A 83 2.04 -5.30 -2.13
N ALA A 84 2.69 -4.25 -1.65
CA ALA A 84 4.02 -4.31 -1.08
C ALA A 84 4.05 -3.44 0.19
N VAL A 85 4.88 -3.80 1.16
CA VAL A 85 5.09 -3.02 2.38
C VAL A 85 6.59 -2.84 2.59
N SER A 86 7.03 -1.58 2.73
CA SER A 86 8.36 -1.26 3.24
C SER A 86 8.26 -1.12 4.75
N SER A 87 9.20 -1.71 5.48
CA SER A 87 9.35 -1.54 6.93
C SER A 87 10.80 -1.26 7.24
N LEU A 88 11.06 -0.08 7.81
CA LEU A 88 12.39 0.39 8.17
C LEU A 88 12.49 0.45 9.68
N ASP A 89 13.32 -0.41 10.27
CA ASP A 89 13.59 -0.42 11.71
C ASP A 89 14.58 0.71 12.06
N LYS A 90 14.09 1.71 12.80
CA LYS A 90 14.85 2.89 13.25
C LYS A 90 15.98 2.54 14.22
N ARG A 91 16.01 1.31 14.78
CA ARG A 91 17.08 0.83 15.65
C ARG A 91 18.30 0.38 14.87
N CYS A 92 18.15 0.02 13.59
CA CYS A 92 19.26 -0.33 12.71
C CYS A 92 20.20 0.87 12.52
N GLU A 93 21.51 0.61 12.46
CA GLU A 93 22.53 1.67 12.36
C GLU A 93 22.29 2.60 11.17
N GLN A 94 21.93 2.05 10.02
CA GLN A 94 21.64 2.80 8.80
C GLN A 94 20.50 3.82 8.98
N TRP A 95 19.48 3.49 9.76
CA TRP A 95 18.27 4.31 9.90
C TRP A 95 18.29 5.22 11.13
N ARG A 96 19.14 4.92 12.11
CA ARG A 96 19.23 5.66 13.38
C ARG A 96 19.58 7.14 13.20
N THR A 97 20.42 7.44 12.21
CA THR A 97 20.84 8.82 11.89
C THR A 97 20.13 9.40 10.68
N ALA A 98 19.26 8.62 10.02
CA ALA A 98 18.61 9.03 8.80
C ALA A 98 17.63 10.19 9.04
N GLY A 99 17.56 11.10 8.09
CA GLY A 99 16.57 12.15 8.01
C GLY A 99 15.24 11.64 7.46
N LYS A 100 14.17 12.40 7.71
CA LYS A 100 12.82 12.13 7.21
C LYS A 100 12.77 11.84 5.70
N GLY A 101 13.48 12.65 4.90
CA GLY A 101 13.54 12.47 3.45
C GLY A 101 14.16 11.13 3.02
N GLU A 102 15.11 10.59 3.78
CA GLU A 102 15.74 9.30 3.49
C GLU A 102 14.77 8.13 3.77
N PHE A 103 14.00 8.18 4.86
CA PHE A 103 12.93 7.22 5.13
C PHE A 103 11.89 7.20 4.01
N HIS A 104 11.40 8.38 3.61
CA HIS A 104 10.43 8.50 2.53
C HIS A 104 10.98 7.98 1.21
N TRP A 105 12.19 8.40 0.83
CA TRP A 105 12.81 7.99 -0.43
C TRP A 105 13.05 6.48 -0.48
N ALA A 106 13.66 5.91 0.56
CA ALA A 106 13.96 4.47 0.60
C ALA A 106 12.68 3.63 0.52
N SER A 107 11.66 4.01 1.29
CA SER A 107 10.38 3.32 1.31
C SER A 107 9.65 3.44 -0.04
N ALA A 108 9.61 4.64 -0.63
CA ALA A 108 8.97 4.87 -1.92
C ALA A 108 9.66 4.10 -3.06
N VAL A 109 11.00 4.10 -3.09
CA VAL A 109 11.78 3.32 -4.07
C VAL A 109 11.50 1.83 -3.91
N TYR A 110 11.54 1.31 -2.68
CA TYR A 110 11.25 -0.09 -2.41
C TYR A 110 9.86 -0.49 -2.92
N LEU A 111 8.81 0.30 -2.64
CA LEU A 111 7.45 0.02 -3.11
C LEU A 111 7.34 0.07 -4.63
N ALA A 112 7.91 1.10 -5.27
CA ALA A 112 7.88 1.24 -6.71
C ALA A 112 8.62 0.07 -7.41
N SER A 113 9.78 -0.33 -6.88
CA SER A 113 10.55 -1.47 -7.38
C SER A 113 9.79 -2.79 -7.20
N SER A 114 9.18 -3.02 -6.04
CA SER A 114 8.42 -4.24 -5.75
C SER A 114 7.19 -4.38 -6.65
N LEU A 115 6.47 -3.27 -6.90
CA LEU A 115 5.31 -3.25 -7.78
C LEU A 115 5.65 -3.24 -9.28
N ARG A 116 6.92 -3.03 -9.66
CA ARG A 116 7.32 -2.92 -11.07
C ARG A 116 6.87 -4.11 -11.90
N THR A 117 7.07 -5.33 -11.39
CA THR A 117 6.66 -6.56 -12.10
C THR A 117 5.15 -6.57 -12.31
N THR A 118 4.36 -6.21 -11.30
CA THR A 118 2.90 -6.09 -11.41
C THR A 118 2.49 -5.14 -12.53
N TYR A 119 3.07 -3.94 -12.59
CA TYR A 119 2.77 -2.97 -13.64
C TYR A 119 3.18 -3.47 -15.03
N VAL A 120 4.37 -4.07 -15.16
CA VAL A 120 4.85 -4.59 -16.46
C VAL A 120 3.95 -5.74 -16.95
N SER A 121 3.57 -6.66 -16.05
CA SER A 121 2.64 -7.75 -16.37
C SER A 121 1.26 -7.23 -16.79
N ALA A 122 0.73 -6.22 -16.09
CA ALA A 122 -0.54 -5.59 -16.45
C ALA A 122 -0.47 -4.89 -17.83
N GLN A 123 0.64 -4.19 -18.11
CA GLN A 123 0.86 -3.59 -19.43
C GLN A 123 0.91 -4.68 -20.53
N ALA A 124 1.65 -5.76 -20.29
CA ALA A 124 1.75 -6.87 -21.24
C ALA A 124 0.38 -7.50 -21.51
N ALA A 125 -0.47 -7.64 -20.49
CA ALA A 125 -1.84 -8.15 -20.65
C ALA A 125 -2.72 -7.23 -21.52
N LEU A 126 -2.60 -5.91 -21.39
CA LEU A 126 -3.33 -4.99 -22.29
C LEU A 126 -2.79 -5.00 -23.72
N ALA A 127 -1.50 -5.30 -23.90
CA ALA A 127 -0.89 -5.41 -25.23
C ALA A 127 -1.45 -6.60 -26.01
N THR A 128 -1.84 -7.69 -25.34
CA THR A 128 -2.49 -8.84 -26.00
C THR A 128 -3.90 -8.51 -26.50
N THR A 129 -4.58 -7.54 -25.88
CA THR A 129 -5.89 -7.03 -26.32
C THR A 129 -5.78 -5.88 -27.33
N GLY A 130 -4.57 -5.61 -27.86
CA GLY A 130 -4.32 -4.61 -28.90
C GLY A 130 -3.95 -3.20 -28.40
N SER A 131 -3.91 -2.96 -27.08
CA SER A 131 -3.51 -1.67 -26.52
C SER A 131 -2.01 -1.64 -26.24
N ARG A 132 -1.24 -0.90 -27.04
CA ARG A 132 0.20 -0.70 -26.83
C ARG A 132 0.54 0.49 -25.94
N SER A 133 -0.44 1.32 -25.61
CA SER A 133 -0.24 2.51 -24.78
C SER A 133 0.23 2.13 -23.37
N PRO A 134 1.04 2.98 -22.72
CA PRO A 134 1.38 2.79 -21.32
C PRO A 134 0.12 2.87 -20.45
N LEU A 135 0.18 2.20 -19.30
CA LEU A 135 -0.91 2.15 -18.33
C LEU A 135 -1.41 3.53 -17.91
N LYS A 136 -0.48 4.51 -17.79
CA LYS A 136 -0.74 5.86 -17.28
C LYS A 136 -1.45 5.82 -15.93
N ASP A 137 -0.97 4.95 -15.04
CA ASP A 137 -1.67 4.66 -13.79
C ASP A 137 -1.73 5.86 -12.85
N LEU A 138 -2.78 5.88 -12.02
CA LEU A 138 -2.93 6.85 -10.96
C LEU A 138 -2.42 6.26 -9.65
N VAL A 139 -1.44 6.93 -9.05
CA VAL A 139 -1.02 6.69 -7.67
C VAL A 139 -1.68 7.73 -6.77
N VAL A 140 -2.44 7.25 -5.80
CA VAL A 140 -3.11 8.03 -4.76
C VAL A 140 -2.36 7.79 -3.46
N VAL A 141 -1.94 8.87 -2.81
CA VAL A 141 -1.28 8.82 -1.51
C VAL A 141 -2.25 9.40 -0.48
N ASP A 142 -2.37 8.77 0.69
CA ASP A 142 -3.15 9.36 1.78
C ASP A 142 -2.56 10.72 2.18
N ASP A 143 -3.43 11.69 2.45
CA ASP A 143 -3.02 13.08 2.65
C ASP A 143 -2.52 13.32 4.08
N ASN A 144 -1.21 13.15 4.27
CA ASN A 144 -0.50 13.54 5.49
C ASN A 144 0.02 15.00 5.44
N LYS A 145 -0.32 15.76 4.38
CA LYS A 145 0.12 17.14 4.12
C LYS A 145 1.64 17.33 4.01
N ASP A 146 2.39 16.26 3.77
CA ASP A 146 3.84 16.30 3.67
C ASP A 146 4.29 16.37 2.19
N ALA A 147 4.76 17.55 1.77
CA ALA A 147 5.21 17.75 0.40
C ALA A 147 6.44 16.90 0.05
N ASP A 148 7.39 16.72 0.98
CA ASP A 148 8.62 15.98 0.75
C ASP A 148 8.32 14.48 0.57
N PHE A 149 7.36 13.97 1.35
CA PHE A 149 6.83 12.62 1.18
C PHE A 149 6.21 12.42 -0.20
N LEU A 150 5.31 13.31 -0.61
CA LEU A 150 4.66 13.20 -1.93
C LEU A 150 5.68 13.25 -3.06
N ASP A 151 6.71 14.09 -2.94
CA ASP A 151 7.75 14.23 -3.94
C ASP A 151 8.65 12.98 -4.02
N ALA A 152 8.97 12.36 -2.89
CA ALA A 152 9.64 11.06 -2.87
C ALA A 152 8.83 9.98 -3.62
N VAL A 153 7.53 9.88 -3.35
CA VAL A 153 6.62 8.96 -4.04
C VAL A 153 6.53 9.27 -5.53
N LYS A 154 6.40 10.56 -5.91
CA LYS A 154 6.39 10.98 -7.33
C LYS A 154 7.64 10.54 -8.06
N VAL A 155 8.82 10.80 -7.49
CA VAL A 155 10.10 10.47 -8.10
C VAL A 155 10.21 8.96 -8.31
N ALA A 156 9.93 8.16 -7.26
CA ALA A 156 10.03 6.72 -7.33
C ALA A 156 9.07 6.10 -8.37
N PHE A 157 7.78 6.45 -8.30
CA PHE A 157 6.76 5.85 -9.18
C PHE A 157 6.84 6.37 -10.61
N ARG A 158 7.13 7.66 -10.83
CA ARG A 158 7.34 8.17 -12.21
C ARG A 158 8.64 7.68 -12.83
N GLY A 159 9.59 7.19 -12.04
CA GLY A 159 10.79 6.50 -12.56
C GLY A 159 10.48 5.16 -13.22
N LEU A 160 9.27 4.61 -13.07
CA LEU A 160 8.90 3.33 -13.67
C LEU A 160 8.67 3.46 -15.18
N GLY A 161 9.70 3.13 -15.95
CA GLY A 161 9.65 3.09 -17.41
C GLY A 161 8.75 1.98 -17.95
N SER A 162 8.02 2.30 -19.02
CA SER A 162 7.19 1.39 -19.81
C SER A 162 8.03 0.32 -20.50
N ALA A 163 7.55 -0.93 -20.48
CA ALA A 163 8.21 -2.04 -21.18
C ALA A 163 7.92 -2.02 -22.69
N CYS A 164 6.74 -1.53 -23.08
CA CYS A 164 6.33 -1.47 -24.49
C CYS A 164 6.81 -0.19 -25.21
N GLU A 165 7.07 0.88 -24.47
CA GLU A 165 7.39 2.21 -25.02
C GLU A 165 8.52 2.88 -24.21
N PRO A 166 9.79 2.70 -24.58
CA PRO A 166 10.95 3.09 -23.76
C PRO A 166 11.06 4.57 -23.35
N LYS A 167 10.31 5.46 -24.00
CA LYS A 167 10.26 6.90 -23.71
C LYS A 167 9.04 7.31 -22.87
N GLN A 168 8.18 6.37 -22.50
CA GLN A 168 7.00 6.63 -21.69
C GLN A 168 7.11 5.94 -20.32
N PHE A 169 6.34 6.45 -19.36
CA PHE A 169 6.28 5.93 -18.01
C PHE A 169 4.99 5.14 -17.80
N LEU A 170 5.05 4.15 -16.90
CA LEU A 170 3.89 3.35 -16.50
C LEU A 170 2.89 4.18 -15.68
N ILE A 171 3.39 5.20 -14.96
CA ILE A 171 2.61 6.04 -14.05
C ILE A 171 2.33 7.39 -14.69
N GLY A 172 1.06 7.76 -14.78
CA GLY A 172 0.62 9.05 -15.33
C GLY A 172 0.61 10.16 -14.29
N LYS A 173 0.01 9.89 -13.13
CA LYS A 173 -0.20 10.90 -12.08
C LYS A 173 0.02 10.32 -10.70
N VAL A 174 0.61 11.12 -9.82
CA VAL A 174 0.74 10.86 -8.39
C VAL A 174 0.16 12.07 -7.66
N ARG A 175 -0.72 11.86 -6.68
CA ARG A 175 -1.32 12.96 -5.91
C ARG A 175 -1.73 12.51 -4.52
N PHE A 176 -1.80 13.48 -3.61
CA PHE A 176 -2.59 13.31 -2.39
C PHE A 176 -4.09 13.26 -2.68
N ARG A 177 -4.80 12.57 -1.81
CA ARG A 177 -6.24 12.60 -1.67
C ARG A 177 -6.56 12.34 -0.19
N GLY A 178 -7.43 13.16 0.39
CA GLY A 178 -7.85 12.96 1.78
C GLY A 178 -8.54 11.61 2.00
N SER A 179 -8.33 11.03 3.17
CA SER A 179 -8.91 9.78 3.68
C SER A 179 -10.38 9.85 4.09
N GLU A 180 -11.17 10.79 3.55
CA GLU A 180 -12.64 10.62 3.54
C GLU A 180 -12.95 9.19 3.06
N PRO A 181 -13.95 8.47 3.60
CA PRO A 181 -13.93 7.01 3.78
C PRO A 181 -13.89 6.20 2.46
N ASP A 182 -12.79 6.32 1.72
CA ASP A 182 -12.47 5.61 0.49
C ASP A 182 -12.00 4.25 0.96
N GLU A 183 -12.79 3.23 0.63
CA GLU A 183 -12.54 1.89 1.09
C GLU A 183 -11.16 1.37 0.63
N LEU A 184 -10.62 1.91 -0.47
CA LEU A 184 -9.30 1.54 -0.98
C LEU A 184 -8.16 2.14 -0.16
N VAL A 185 -8.32 3.33 0.42
CA VAL A 185 -7.33 3.87 1.36
C VAL A 185 -7.36 3.04 2.65
N GLN A 186 -8.56 2.67 3.13
CA GLN A 186 -8.72 1.75 4.26
C GLN A 186 -8.07 0.38 4.00
N LEU A 187 -8.08 -0.09 2.74
CA LEU A 187 -7.38 -1.34 2.39
C LEU A 187 -5.86 -1.21 2.60
N VAL A 188 -5.26 -0.06 2.29
CA VAL A 188 -3.82 0.15 2.50
C VAL A 188 -3.49 0.22 3.99
N ASP A 189 -4.27 0.93 4.80
CA ASP A 189 -4.13 0.96 6.27
C ASP A 189 -4.21 -0.46 6.85
N MET A 190 -5.22 -1.24 6.42
CA MET A 190 -5.42 -2.61 6.88
C MET A 190 -4.27 -3.54 6.48
N VAL A 191 -3.75 -3.41 5.25
CA VAL A 191 -2.56 -4.16 4.78
C VAL A 191 -1.32 -3.76 5.59
N CYS A 192 -1.08 -2.46 5.80
CA CYS A 192 0.05 -1.94 6.54
C CYS A 192 0.05 -2.45 7.98
N GLY A 193 -1.10 -2.38 8.65
CA GLY A 193 -1.29 -2.87 10.00
C GLY A 193 -1.15 -4.39 10.12
N ALA A 194 -1.68 -5.17 9.15
CA ALA A 194 -1.52 -6.62 9.14
C ALA A 194 -0.05 -7.04 8.99
N TYR A 195 0.71 -6.35 8.13
CA TYR A 195 2.14 -6.57 7.99
C TYR A 195 2.91 -6.18 9.27
N GLY A 196 2.58 -5.03 9.89
CA GLY A 196 3.19 -4.64 11.16
C GLY A 196 2.95 -5.65 12.28
N ALA A 197 1.71 -6.13 12.43
CA ALA A 197 1.40 -7.19 13.39
C ALA A 197 2.19 -8.49 13.11
N HIS A 198 2.39 -8.83 11.84
CA HIS A 198 3.20 -9.98 11.43
C HIS A 198 4.65 -9.85 11.87
N GLU A 199 5.27 -8.67 11.69
CA GLU A 199 6.62 -8.40 12.19
C GLU A 199 6.71 -8.49 13.72
N ASP A 200 5.64 -8.09 14.41
CA ASP A 200 5.53 -8.16 15.87
C ASP A 200 5.14 -9.56 16.40
N GLY A 201 4.99 -10.54 15.50
CA GLY A 201 4.78 -11.96 15.83
C GLY A 201 3.34 -12.47 15.68
N ASP A 202 2.35 -11.60 15.43
CA ASP A 202 0.97 -11.99 15.10
C ASP A 202 0.75 -12.01 13.58
N SER A 203 0.87 -13.20 13.01
CA SER A 203 0.73 -13.41 11.56
C SER A 203 -0.71 -13.62 11.09
N THR A 204 -1.71 -13.60 11.98
CA THR A 204 -3.08 -14.03 11.70
C THR A 204 -3.68 -13.33 10.48
N TRP A 205 -3.57 -12.00 10.44
CA TRP A 205 -4.16 -11.18 9.39
C TRP A 205 -3.32 -11.16 8.13
N TYR A 206 -1.99 -11.13 8.26
CA TYR A 206 -1.07 -11.16 7.11
C TYR A 206 -1.21 -12.46 6.33
N GLN A 207 -1.35 -13.62 6.99
CA GLN A 207 -1.52 -14.91 6.33
C GLN A 207 -2.73 -14.96 5.40
N MET A 208 -3.82 -14.24 5.73
CA MET A 208 -5.00 -14.17 4.85
C MET A 208 -4.67 -13.52 3.50
N ILE A 209 -3.76 -12.54 3.49
CA ILE A 209 -3.43 -11.73 2.32
C ILE A 209 -2.05 -12.06 1.73
N ALA A 210 -1.24 -12.93 2.35
CA ALA A 210 0.15 -13.17 1.96
C ALA A 210 0.34 -13.57 0.48
N THR A 211 -0.64 -14.25 -0.12
CA THR A 211 -0.63 -14.60 -1.55
C THR A 211 -0.74 -13.40 -2.50
N ARG A 212 -1.04 -12.21 -1.95
CA ARG A 212 -1.17 -10.94 -2.67
C ARG A 212 0.06 -10.04 -2.50
N ASP A 213 0.96 -10.40 -1.59
CA ASP A 213 2.22 -9.69 -1.39
C ASP A 213 3.15 -9.92 -2.57
N VAL A 214 3.71 -8.84 -3.12
CA VAL A 214 4.73 -8.88 -4.17
C VAL A 214 6.09 -8.37 -3.68
N GLY A 215 6.19 -8.00 -2.40
CA GLY A 215 7.37 -7.47 -1.74
C GLY A 215 8.32 -8.53 -1.16
N THR A 216 8.05 -9.83 -1.30
CA THR A 216 9.01 -10.86 -0.89
C THR A 216 10.24 -10.81 -1.82
N ALA A 217 11.41 -10.28 -1.46
CA ALA A 217 11.96 -9.94 -0.13
C ALA A 217 13.01 -8.79 -0.22
N PRO A 218 13.44 -8.18 0.91
CA PRO A 218 14.85 -7.95 1.20
C PRO A 218 15.34 -8.99 2.21
N PRO A 219 16.68 -9.25 2.30
CA PRO A 219 17.21 -10.21 3.27
C PRO A 219 16.72 -9.81 4.66
N ARG A 220 16.60 -10.80 5.56
CA ARG A 220 16.72 -10.53 6.99
C ARG A 220 17.99 -9.69 7.14
N GLN A 221 17.85 -8.38 7.25
CA GLN A 221 18.94 -7.52 7.68
C GLN A 221 19.05 -7.85 9.16
N GLY A 222 19.95 -8.81 9.45
CA GLY A 222 20.48 -8.94 10.78
C GLY A 222 20.99 -7.56 11.18
N CYS A 223 20.40 -7.01 12.23
CA CYS A 223 21.21 -6.24 13.17
C CYS A 223 22.37 -7.11 13.67
#